data_AF-B9Y2N0-F1
#
_entry.id   AF-B9Y2N0-F1
#
_cell.length_a   1.000
_cell.length_b   1.000
_cell.length_c   1.000
_cell.angle_alpha   90.00
_cell.angle_beta   90.00
_cell.angle_gamma   90.00
#
_symmetry.space_group_name_H-M   'P 1'
#
loop_
_entity.id
_entity.type
_entity.pdbx_description
1 polymer ?
#
loop_
_entity_poly.entity_id
_entity_poly.type
_entity_poly.pdbx_seq_one_letter_code
_entity_poly.pdbx_strand_id
1 'polypeptide(L)'
;MSEQNTQPALVSAAMGIILHAGDARNYAKQAREAMREMNFTEARSLLETAKKEIAEAHRAQTEIIQNEARGICYEYSMLFNHAQDTLMTINSEIELTADLILTFEVVMRKLTEKEG
;
A
#
# COMPACT_ATOMS: atom_id res chain seq x y z
N MET A 1 1.97 6.02 -38.15
CA MET A 1 1.79 6.00 -36.68
C MET A 1 3.17 6.01 -36.09
N SER A 2 3.55 7.10 -35.41
CA SER A 2 4.84 7.22 -34.74
C SER A 2 4.88 6.26 -33.55
N GLU A 3 5.84 5.35 -33.54
CA GLU A 3 6.18 4.53 -32.37
C GLU A 3 6.62 5.46 -31.23
N GLN A 4 5.68 5.86 -30.36
CA GLN A 4 6.05 6.47 -29.10
C GLN A 4 6.63 5.37 -28.22
N ASN A 5 7.92 5.45 -27.93
CA ASN A 5 8.58 4.54 -27.00
C ASN A 5 8.00 4.75 -25.59
N THR A 6 7.05 3.89 -25.19
CA THR A 6 6.32 3.96 -23.91
C THR A 6 7.08 3.32 -22.74
N GLN A 7 8.25 2.74 -23.01
CA GLN A 7 9.07 2.03 -22.01
C GLN A 7 9.60 2.92 -20.88
N PRO A 8 10.03 4.18 -21.12
CA PRO A 8 10.41 5.10 -20.04
C PRO A 8 9.27 5.39 -19.06
N ALA A 9 8.02 5.45 -19.55
CA ALA A 9 6.85 5.71 -18.73
C ALA A 9 6.56 4.54 -17.78
N LEU A 10 6.64 3.30 -18.27
CA LEU A 10 6.48 2.10 -17.43
C LEU A 10 7.57 1.99 -16.36
N VAL A 11 8.83 2.29 -16.70
CA VAL A 11 9.93 2.26 -15.73
C VAL A 11 9.73 3.32 -14.64
N SER A 12 9.35 4.54 -15.02
CA SER A 12 9.05 5.60 -14.06
C SER A 12 7.88 5.25 -13.14
N ALA A 13 6.79 4.71 -13.69
CA ALA A 13 5.63 4.27 -12.92
C ALA A 13 6.02 3.11 -11.97
N ALA A 14 6.76 2.12 -12.44
CA ALA A 14 7.23 1.01 -11.62
C ALA A 14 8.09 1.48 -10.44
N MET A 15 9.03 2.40 -10.67
CA MET A 15 9.88 2.96 -9.62
C MET A 15 9.07 3.75 -8.59
N GLY A 16 8.11 4.56 -9.04
CA GLY A 16 7.20 5.28 -8.15
C GLY A 16 6.35 4.33 -7.30
N ILE A 17 5.79 3.29 -7.91
CA ILE A 17 5.04 2.24 -7.21
C ILE A 17 5.92 1.56 -6.15
N ILE A 18 7.13 1.13 -6.51
CA ILE A 18 8.04 0.43 -5.59
C ILE A 18 8.42 1.31 -4.39
N LEU A 19 8.70 2.60 -4.63
CA LEU A 19 9.05 3.55 -3.58
C LEU A 19 7.90 3.72 -2.58
N HIS A 20 6.74 4.17 -3.07
CA HIS A 20 5.57 4.44 -2.23
C HIS A 20 5.04 3.17 -1.56
N ALA A 21 5.00 2.02 -2.25
CA ALA A 21 4.60 0.77 -1.64
C ALA A 21 5.61 0.32 -0.57
N GLY A 22 6.91 0.51 -0.80
CA GLY A 22 7.96 0.24 0.18
C GLY A 22 7.81 1.06 1.46
N ASP A 23 7.57 2.36 1.33
CA ASP A 23 7.32 3.25 2.46
C ASP A 23 6.02 2.88 3.18
N ALA A 24 4.96 2.57 2.45
CA ALA A 24 3.69 2.09 3.01
C ALA A 24 3.89 0.83 3.87
N ARG A 25 4.68 -0.15 3.40
CA ARG A 25 5.02 -1.35 4.17
C ARG A 25 5.79 -1.02 5.45
N ASN A 26 6.73 -0.08 5.39
CA ASN A 26 7.48 0.35 6.57
C ASN A 26 6.56 0.96 7.63
N TYR A 27 5.65 1.85 7.23
CA TYR A 27 4.66 2.43 8.14
C TYR A 27 3.69 1.38 8.70
N ALA A 28 3.23 0.43 7.88
CA ALA A 28 2.39 -0.68 8.35
C ALA A 28 3.11 -1.55 9.39
N LYS A 29 4.41 -1.80 9.19
CA LYS A 29 5.25 -2.52 10.18
C LYS A 29 5.34 -1.75 11.49
N GLN A 30 5.64 -0.45 11.44
CA GLN A 30 5.71 0.40 12.63
C GLN A 30 4.34 0.45 13.35
N ALA A 31 3.23 0.50 12.61
CA ALA A 31 1.89 0.46 13.19
C ALA A 31 1.65 -0.85 13.99
N ARG A 32 2.11 -1.99 13.47
CA ARG A 32 2.05 -3.27 14.18
C ARG A 32 2.98 -3.31 15.40
N GLU A 33 4.12 -2.64 15.36
CA GLU A 33 5.02 -2.50 16.52
C GLU A 33 4.36 -1.66 17.62
N ALA A 34 3.82 -0.48 17.29
CA ALA A 34 3.08 0.36 18.23
C ALA A 34 1.84 -0.37 18.82
N MET A 35 1.15 -1.17 18.02
CA MET A 35 0.04 -2.03 18.49
C MET A 35 0.52 -3.06 19.54
N ARG A 36 1.70 -3.66 19.37
CA ARG A 36 2.27 -4.61 20.35
C ARG A 36 2.64 -3.93 21.67
N GLU A 37 2.96 -2.64 21.62
CA GLU A 37 3.20 -1.80 22.80
C GLU A 37 1.90 -1.21 23.39
N MET A 38 0.74 -1.63 22.88
CA MET A 38 -0.59 -1.12 23.24
C MET A 38 -0.78 0.39 22.97
N ASN A 39 0.07 1.00 22.16
CA ASN A 39 -0.08 2.38 21.71
C ASN A 39 -0.96 2.47 20.47
N PHE A 40 -2.27 2.25 20.65
CA PHE A 40 -3.23 2.24 19.54
C PHE A 40 -3.42 3.60 18.85
N THR A 41 -3.14 4.71 19.54
CA THR A 41 -3.19 6.04 18.94
C THR A 41 -2.09 6.21 17.90
N GLU A 42 -0.86 5.83 18.24
CA GLU A 42 0.27 5.85 17.31
C GLU A 42 0.09 4.82 16.19
N ALA A 43 -0.37 3.61 16.52
CA ALA A 43 -0.66 2.57 15.52
C ALA A 43 -1.62 3.06 14.43
N ARG A 44 -2.70 3.77 14.80
CA ARG A 44 -3.63 4.40 13.84
C ARG A 44 -2.97 5.49 13.01
N SER A 45 -2.19 6.37 13.62
CA SER A 45 -1.50 7.46 12.91
C SER A 45 -0.56 6.92 11.83
N LEU A 46 0.21 5.88 12.18
CA LEU A 46 1.13 5.20 11.27
C LEU A 46 0.37 4.45 10.16
N LEU A 47 -0.72 3.77 10.50
CA LEU A 47 -1.57 3.11 9.51
C LEU A 47 -2.17 4.10 8.50
N GLU A 48 -2.65 5.26 8.94
CA GLU A 48 -3.17 6.29 8.04
C GLU A 48 -2.07 6.88 7.15
N THR A 49 -0.83 6.95 7.65
CA THR A 49 0.33 7.31 6.83
C THR A 49 0.62 6.23 5.79
N ALA A 50 0.59 4.95 6.16
CA ALA A 50 0.75 3.82 5.23
C ALA A 50 -0.32 3.85 4.11
N LYS A 51 -1.58 4.14 4.46
CA LYS A 51 -2.69 4.26 3.50
C LYS A 51 -2.50 5.42 2.51
N LYS A 52 -1.88 6.52 2.92
CA LYS A 52 -1.56 7.63 2.02
C LYS A 52 -0.51 7.21 1.00
N GLU A 53 0.57 6.59 1.45
CA GLU A 53 1.64 6.10 0.58
C GLU A 53 1.11 5.05 -0.41
N ILE A 54 0.35 4.05 0.04
CA ILE A 54 -0.20 3.03 -0.87
C ILE A 54 -1.20 3.63 -1.87
N ALA A 55 -1.92 4.70 -1.50
CA ALA A 55 -2.80 5.41 -2.43
C ALA A 55 -2.02 6.12 -3.55
N GLU A 56 -0.84 6.69 -3.28
CA GLU A 56 0.01 7.25 -4.33
C GLU A 56 0.53 6.16 -5.28
N ALA A 57 0.96 5.01 -4.74
CA ALA A 57 1.34 3.85 -5.56
C ALA A 57 0.17 3.37 -6.44
N HIS A 58 -1.04 3.28 -5.88
CA HIS A 58 -2.24 2.90 -6.63
C HIS A 58 -2.60 3.90 -7.72
N ARG A 59 -2.40 5.20 -7.52
CA ARG A 59 -2.63 6.20 -8.57
C ARG A 59 -1.71 5.97 -9.77
N ALA A 60 -0.42 5.73 -9.53
CA ALA A 60 0.54 5.42 -10.59
C ALA A 60 0.16 4.14 -11.37
N GLN A 61 -0.26 3.08 -10.67
CA GLN A 61 -0.77 1.86 -11.32
C GLN A 61 -2.04 2.14 -12.14
N THR A 62 -3.00 2.86 -11.55
CA THR A 62 -4.30 3.15 -12.17
C THR A 62 -4.13 3.97 -13.44
N GLU A 63 -3.22 4.94 -13.45
CA GLU A 63 -2.94 5.77 -14.64
C GLU A 63 -2.48 4.91 -15.82
N ILE A 64 -1.56 3.96 -15.60
CA ILE A 64 -1.09 3.05 -16.64
C ILE A 64 -2.23 2.16 -17.16
N ILE A 65 -3.01 1.54 -16.26
CA ILE A 65 -4.16 0.69 -16.64
C ILE A 65 -5.19 1.50 -17.45
N GLN A 66 -5.48 2.73 -17.03
CA GLN A 66 -6.41 3.61 -17.74
C GLN A 66 -5.88 4.03 -19.10
N ASN A 67 -4.58 4.31 -19.22
CA ASN A 67 -3.94 4.62 -20.50
C ASN A 67 -4.02 3.43 -21.46
N GLU A 68 -3.75 2.23 -20.96
CA GLU A 68 -3.87 0.99 -21.74
C GLU A 68 -5.31 0.77 -22.21
N ALA A 69 -6.30 0.96 -21.34
CA ALA A 69 -7.72 0.88 -21.69
C ALA A 69 -8.16 1.94 -22.72
N ARG A 70 -7.45 3.08 -22.83
CA ARG A 70 -7.66 4.11 -23.86
C ARG A 70 -6.96 3.79 -25.18
N GLY A 71 -6.27 2.65 -25.29
CA GLY A 71 -5.60 2.20 -26.51
C GLY A 71 -4.12 2.56 -26.61
N ILE A 72 -3.49 2.99 -25.51
CA ILE A 72 -2.02 3.14 -25.47
C ILE A 72 -1.41 1.75 -25.34
N CYS A 73 -0.63 1.33 -26.34
CA CYS A 73 0.11 0.08 -26.27
C CYS A 73 1.39 0.25 -25.46
N TYR A 74 1.52 -0.58 -24.44
CA TYR A 74 2.73 -0.72 -23.64
C TYR A 74 3.42 -2.04 -23.97
N GLU A 75 4.74 -2.02 -24.07
CA GLU A 75 5.51 -3.27 -24.18
C GLU A 75 5.52 -4.01 -22.85
N TYR A 76 5.65 -5.33 -22.91
CA TYR A 76 5.80 -6.17 -21.72
C TYR A 76 6.98 -5.68 -20.86
N SER A 77 6.74 -5.50 -19.56
CA SER A 77 7.76 -5.10 -18.60
C SER A 77 7.70 -5.95 -17.34
N MET A 78 8.73 -6.78 -17.15
CA MET A 78 8.87 -7.61 -15.95
C MET A 78 8.96 -6.75 -14.68
N LEU A 79 9.62 -5.59 -14.76
CA LEU A 79 9.75 -4.65 -13.63
C LEU A 79 8.40 -4.04 -13.24
N PHE A 80 7.58 -3.63 -14.22
CA PHE A 80 6.26 -3.08 -13.93
C PHE A 80 5.32 -4.13 -13.33
N ASN A 81 5.35 -5.37 -13.85
CA ASN A 81 4.61 -6.48 -13.26
C ASN A 81 5.02 -6.73 -11.81
N HIS A 82 6.33 -6.77 -11.53
CA HIS A 82 6.83 -6.92 -10.16
C HIS A 82 6.39 -5.78 -9.23
N ALA A 83 6.36 -4.54 -9.74
CA ALA A 83 5.87 -3.39 -8.98
C ALA A 83 4.37 -3.53 -8.65
N GLN A 84 3.55 -4.00 -9.60
CA GLN A 84 2.12 -4.27 -9.38
C GLN A 84 1.90 -5.37 -8.34
N ASP A 85 2.63 -6.48 -8.42
CA ASP A 85 2.53 -7.58 -7.44
C ASP A 85 2.92 -7.10 -6.03
N THR A 86 3.98 -6.30 -5.95
CA THR A 86 4.47 -5.70 -4.69
C THR A 86 3.40 -4.79 -4.08
N LEU A 87 2.82 -3.89 -4.89
CA LEU A 87 1.74 -2.98 -4.49
C LEU A 87 0.54 -3.74 -3.92
N MET A 88 0.00 -4.72 -4.66
CA MET A 88 -1.18 -5.46 -4.23
C MET A 88 -0.94 -6.30 -2.97
N THR A 89 0.26 -6.87 -2.83
CA THR A 89 0.68 -7.60 -1.64
C THR A 89 0.71 -6.68 -0.42
N ILE A 90 1.28 -5.48 -0.57
CA ILE A 90 1.40 -4.51 0.54
C ILE A 90 0.04 -3.90 0.88
N ASN A 91 -0.79 -3.62 -0.11
CA ASN A 91 -2.16 -3.16 0.13
C ASN A 91 -2.93 -4.18 1.00
N SER A 92 -2.82 -5.46 0.67
CA SER A 92 -3.43 -6.53 1.48
C SER A 92 -2.84 -6.58 2.90
N GLU A 93 -1.53 -6.36 3.05
CA GLU A 93 -0.86 -6.27 4.35
C GLU A 93 -1.37 -5.10 5.22
N ILE A 94 -1.66 -3.96 4.59
CA ILE A 94 -2.19 -2.75 5.24
C ILE A 94 -3.62 -2.99 5.72
N GLU A 95 -4.49 -3.55 4.88
CA GLU A 95 -5.87 -3.86 5.26
C GLU A 95 -5.92 -4.87 6.41
N LEU A 96 -5.09 -5.93 6.35
CA LEU A 96 -4.97 -6.88 7.47
C LEU A 96 -4.43 -6.21 8.74
N THR A 97 -3.51 -5.25 8.62
CA THR A 97 -3.01 -4.49 9.76
C THR A 97 -4.11 -3.63 10.38
N ALA A 98 -4.98 -3.03 9.56
CA ALA A 98 -6.14 -2.27 10.03
C ALA A 98 -7.11 -3.15 10.83
N ASP A 99 -7.47 -4.31 10.29
CA ASP A 99 -8.35 -5.28 10.95
C ASP A 99 -7.75 -5.80 12.26
N LEU A 100 -6.44 -6.05 12.29
CA LEU A 100 -5.73 -6.47 13.50
C LEU A 100 -5.80 -5.39 14.58
N ILE A 101 -5.50 -4.13 14.26
CA ILE A 101 -5.57 -3.03 15.22
C ILE A 101 -6.98 -2.93 15.82
N LEU A 102 -8.01 -2.93 14.97
CA LEU A 102 -9.40 -2.86 15.43
C LEU A 102 -9.77 -4.06 16.32
N THR A 103 -9.38 -5.27 15.91
CA THR A 103 -9.66 -6.50 16.66
C THR A 103 -9.02 -6.46 18.04
N PHE A 104 -7.75 -6.04 18.14
CA PHE A 104 -7.04 -5.92 19.41
C PHE A 104 -7.70 -4.87 20.32
N GLU A 105 -8.10 -3.71 19.80
CA GLU A 105 -8.80 -2.70 20.60
C GLU A 105 -10.13 -3.21 21.17
N VAL A 106 -10.91 -3.95 20.38
CA VAL A 106 -12.17 -4.56 20.83
C VAL A 106 -11.91 -5.58 21.94
N VAL A 107 -10.88 -6.42 21.79
CA VAL A 107 -10.50 -7.42 22.80
C VAL A 107 -10.05 -6.73 24.09
N MET A 108 -9.17 -5.73 24.00
CA MET A 108 -8.66 -5.02 25.17
C MET A 108 -9.75 -4.29 25.94
N ARG A 109 -10.69 -3.65 25.24
CA ARG A 109 -11.86 -3.00 25.87
C ARG A 109 -12.67 -3.99 26.71
N LYS A 110 -12.95 -5.18 26.15
CA LYS A 110 -13.70 -6.23 26.85
C LYS A 110 -12.95 -6.80 28.06
N LEU A 111 -11.63 -6.84 28.02
CA LEU A 111 -10.82 -7.27 29.16
C LEU A 111 -10.88 -6.23 30.28
N THR A 112 -10.74 -4.95 29.96
CA THR A 112 -10.83 -3.86 30.95
C THR A 112 -12.22 -3.74 31.60
N GLU A 113 -13.30 -4.04 30.86
CA GLU A 113 -14.67 -4.04 31.39
C GLU A 113 -14.97 -5.21 32.33
N LYS A 114 -14.18 -6.29 32.29
CA LYS A 114 -14.36 -7.47 33.17
C LYS A 114 -13.58 -7.39 34.48
N GLU A 115 -12.58 -6.51 34.55
CA GLU A 115 -11.74 -6.32 35.74
C GLU A 115 -12.26 -5.21 36.67
N GLY A 116 -13.26 -4.43 36.24
CA GLY A 116 -13.96 -3.42 37.04
C GLY A 116 -15.34 -3.89 37.49
#